data_AF-A0ABD0K177-F1
#
_entry.id   AF-A0ABD0K177-F1
#
_cell.length_a   1.000
_cell.length_b   1.000
_cell.length_c   1.000
_cell.angle_alpha   90.00
_cell.angle_beta   90.00
_cell.angle_gamma   90.00
#
_symmetry.space_group_name_H-M   'P 1'
#
loop_
_entity.id
_entity.type
_entity.pdbx_description
1 polymer ?
#
loop_
_entity_poly.entity_id
_entity_poly.type
_entity_poly.pdbx_seq_one_letter_code
_entity_poly.pdbx_strand_id
1 'polypeptide(L)'
;SDPSCNDDVTDLVTARDVELIKRVREFQKSQIGQLQELRDRETEFDRHLSEFLLVVKRSLPQRIEKLPNLKDFQTNMTVAMGTNPAGMDHVKNYLATLEFLRTLLAQAEASICLPLSLIPARCETEKQRELKQKMKSACVEMQRLLKPTTSLKEAVHKDWERKVLPRERTLFMGLISLVPLGVEKVSDIDVFLDEYVTSFPIQF
;
A
#
# COMPACT_ATOMS: atom_id res chain seq x y z
N SER A 1 17.33 10.01 44.25
CA SER A 1 16.82 10.57 42.98
C SER A 1 17.78 10.13 41.91
N ASP A 2 17.48 9.01 41.26
CA ASP A 2 18.37 8.41 40.26
C ASP A 2 18.35 9.25 38.97
N PRO A 3 19.51 9.68 38.48
CA PRO A 3 19.66 10.17 37.13
C PRO A 3 20.07 9.01 36.18
N SER A 4 19.80 9.23 34.89
CA SER A 4 20.31 8.52 33.70
C SER A 4 19.84 7.07 33.45
N CYS A 5 18.75 6.94 32.69
CA CYS A 5 18.45 5.77 31.85
C CYS A 5 18.46 6.11 30.34
N ASN A 6 19.06 7.24 29.94
CA ASN A 6 19.03 7.71 28.55
C ASN A 6 20.39 7.72 27.84
N ASP A 7 21.49 7.35 28.51
CA ASP A 7 22.84 7.51 27.94
C ASP A 7 23.40 6.24 27.24
N ASP A 8 22.71 5.09 27.28
CA ASP A 8 23.29 3.79 26.87
C ASP A 8 23.03 3.35 25.41
N VAL A 9 22.17 4.04 24.64
CA VAL A 9 21.85 3.59 23.27
C VAL A 9 22.89 4.08 22.24
N THR A 10 23.50 5.25 22.48
CA THR A 10 24.44 5.89 21.54
C THR A 10 25.72 5.09 21.32
N ASP A 11 26.21 4.38 22.33
CA ASP A 11 27.45 3.59 22.25
C ASP A 11 27.26 2.24 21.51
N LEU A 12 26.01 1.84 21.24
CA LEU A 12 25.67 0.58 20.58
C LEU A 12 25.41 0.72 19.07
N VAL A 13 25.25 1.96 18.59
CA VAL A 13 24.98 2.28 17.19
C VAL A 13 26.28 2.21 16.38
N THR A 14 26.30 1.36 15.35
CA THR A 14 27.47 1.23 14.49
C THR A 14 27.42 2.16 13.28
N ALA A 15 28.57 2.43 12.66
CA ALA A 15 28.64 3.18 11.40
C ALA A 15 27.77 2.55 10.29
N ARG A 16 27.59 1.22 10.31
CA ARG A 16 26.70 0.50 9.41
C ARG A 16 25.24 0.86 9.67
N ASP A 17 24.82 0.93 10.93
CA ASP A 17 23.42 1.25 11.28
C ASP A 17 23.10 2.69 10.86
N VAL A 18 24.02 3.63 11.07
CA VAL A 18 23.93 5.01 10.58
C VAL A 18 23.73 5.04 9.07
N GLU A 19 24.53 4.27 8.33
CA GLU A 19 24.45 4.21 6.86
C GLU A 19 23.11 3.63 6.38
N LEU A 20 22.57 2.62 7.06
CA LEU A 20 21.24 2.09 6.77
C LEU A 20 20.17 3.17 6.95
N ILE A 21 20.20 3.94 8.03
CA ILE A 21 19.24 5.04 8.25
C ILE A 21 19.39 6.13 7.19
N LYS A 22 20.62 6.52 6.83
CA LYS A 22 20.85 7.51 5.76
C LYS A 22 20.23 7.06 4.45
N ARG A 23 20.48 5.81 4.04
CA ARG A 23 19.91 5.24 2.82
C ARG A 23 18.39 5.21 2.85
N VAL A 24 17.79 4.82 3.97
CA VAL A 24 16.33 4.81 4.13
C VAL A 24 15.77 6.24 4.02
N ARG A 25 16.44 7.24 4.63
CA ARG A 25 16.03 8.64 4.56
C ARG A 25 16.16 9.24 3.16
N GLU A 26 17.21 8.88 2.43
CA GLU A 26 17.37 9.28 1.02
C GLU A 26 16.27 8.68 0.14
N PHE A 27 15.90 7.42 0.38
CA PHE A 27 14.77 6.80 -0.29
C PHE A 27 13.44 7.48 0.05
N GLN A 28 13.20 7.83 1.31
CA GLN A 28 11.98 8.55 1.70
C GLN A 28 11.82 9.86 0.92
N LYS A 29 12.90 10.63 0.76
CA LYS A 29 12.88 11.88 -0.03
C LYS A 29 12.49 11.66 -1.48
N SER A 30 12.90 10.56 -2.10
CA SER A 30 12.52 10.23 -3.48
C SER A 30 11.11 9.64 -3.59
N GLN A 31 10.61 9.03 -2.51
CA GLN A 31 9.28 8.42 -2.45
C GLN A 31 8.13 9.43 -2.35
N ILE A 32 8.36 10.65 -1.84
CA ILE A 32 7.33 11.70 -1.70
C ILE A 32 6.58 11.94 -3.02
N GLY A 33 7.30 12.04 -4.15
CA GLY A 33 6.69 12.25 -5.45
C GLY A 33 5.81 11.07 -5.90
N GLN A 34 6.22 9.85 -5.58
CA GLN A 34 5.48 8.64 -5.91
C GLN A 34 4.21 8.47 -5.04
N LEU A 35 4.26 8.86 -3.77
CA LEU A 35 3.08 8.88 -2.91
C LEU A 35 2.05 9.91 -3.40
N GLN A 36 2.50 11.09 -3.81
CA GLN A 36 1.61 12.07 -4.42
C GLN A 36 0.97 11.54 -5.71
N GLU A 37 1.76 10.90 -6.58
CA GLU A 37 1.23 10.25 -7.79
C GLU A 37 0.19 9.18 -7.46
N LEU A 38 0.40 8.38 -6.41
CA LEU A 38 -0.57 7.37 -5.97
C LEU A 38 -1.89 8.01 -5.51
N ARG A 39 -1.83 9.13 -4.76
CA ARG A 39 -3.01 9.91 -4.34
C ARG A 39 -3.75 10.53 -5.53
N ASP A 40 -3.01 11.01 -6.52
CA ASP A 40 -3.59 11.56 -7.74
C ASP A 40 -4.32 10.46 -8.53
N ARG A 41 -3.74 9.26 -8.62
CA ARG A 41 -4.36 8.08 -9.23
C ARG A 41 -5.62 7.61 -8.49
N GLU A 42 -5.61 7.65 -7.15
CA GLU A 42 -6.81 7.38 -6.34
C GLU A 42 -7.91 8.39 -6.62
N THR A 43 -7.56 9.68 -6.62
CA THR A 43 -8.51 10.78 -6.90
C THR A 43 -9.11 10.64 -8.29
N GLU A 44 -8.29 10.30 -9.28
CA GLU A 44 -8.74 10.04 -10.64
C GLU A 44 -9.66 8.81 -10.72
N PHE A 45 -9.32 7.74 -9.99
CA PHE A 45 -10.15 6.54 -9.91
C PHE A 45 -11.51 6.84 -9.26
N ASP A 46 -11.52 7.63 -8.19
CA ASP A 46 -12.75 8.06 -7.51
C ASP A 46 -13.65 8.87 -8.44
N ARG A 47 -13.06 9.82 -9.18
CA ARG A 47 -13.79 10.66 -10.14
C ARG A 47 -14.52 9.85 -11.20
N HIS A 48 -13.93 8.73 -11.65
CA HIS A 48 -14.49 7.87 -12.69
C HIS A 48 -15.03 6.54 -12.17
N LEU A 49 -15.33 6.47 -10.87
CA LEU A 49 -15.77 5.23 -10.23
C LEU A 49 -17.06 4.70 -10.87
N SER A 50 -18.01 5.57 -11.19
CA SER A 50 -19.30 5.17 -11.76
C SER A 50 -19.14 4.55 -13.16
N GLU A 51 -18.32 5.16 -14.00
CA GLU A 51 -17.98 4.68 -15.34
C GLU A 51 -17.25 3.34 -15.25
N PHE A 52 -16.27 3.23 -14.34
CA PHE A 52 -15.58 1.98 -14.08
C PHE A 52 -16.55 0.86 -13.69
N LEU A 53 -17.42 1.09 -12.70
CA LEU A 53 -18.39 0.10 -12.23
C LEU A 53 -19.32 -0.35 -13.37
N LEU A 54 -19.81 0.59 -14.17
CA LEU A 54 -20.69 0.31 -15.31
C LEU A 54 -19.99 -0.55 -16.37
N VAL A 55 -18.76 -0.19 -16.73
CA VAL A 55 -17.96 -0.92 -17.73
C VAL A 55 -17.64 -2.33 -17.23
N VAL A 56 -17.19 -2.47 -15.99
CA VAL A 56 -16.91 -3.80 -15.42
C VAL A 56 -18.19 -4.65 -15.41
N LYS A 57 -19.31 -4.11 -14.94
CA LYS A 57 -20.59 -4.84 -14.90
C LYS A 57 -21.03 -5.34 -16.27
N ARG A 58 -20.91 -4.51 -17.31
CA ARG A 58 -21.25 -4.86 -18.70
C ARG A 58 -20.31 -5.90 -19.29
N SER A 59 -19.07 -5.93 -18.80
CA SER A 59 -18.01 -6.80 -19.30
C SER A 59 -18.00 -8.18 -18.64
N LEU A 60 -18.66 -8.33 -17.49
CA LEU A 60 -18.78 -9.62 -16.82
C LEU A 60 -19.85 -10.50 -17.50
N PRO A 61 -19.61 -11.82 -17.59
CA PRO A 61 -20.63 -12.77 -17.99
C PRO A 61 -21.95 -12.61 -17.22
N GLN A 62 -23.08 -12.79 -17.93
CA GLN A 62 -24.40 -12.79 -17.30
C GLN A 62 -24.44 -13.88 -16.22
N ARG A 63 -24.84 -13.52 -14.99
CA ARG A 63 -24.89 -14.33 -13.74
C ARG A 63 -23.66 -14.30 -12.83
N ILE A 64 -22.64 -13.48 -13.09
CA ILE A 64 -21.60 -13.24 -12.07
C ILE A 64 -22.16 -12.33 -10.98
N GLU A 65 -22.38 -12.90 -9.79
CA GLU A 65 -22.82 -12.18 -8.60
C GLU A 65 -21.67 -11.77 -7.67
N LYS A 66 -20.48 -12.37 -7.86
CA LYS A 66 -19.29 -12.10 -7.05
C LYS A 66 -18.01 -12.23 -7.87
N LEU A 67 -17.05 -11.36 -7.59
CA LEU A 67 -15.67 -11.49 -8.03
C LEU A 67 -14.85 -11.99 -6.84
N PRO A 68 -14.41 -13.27 -6.83
CA PRO A 68 -13.78 -13.83 -5.64
C PRO A 68 -12.37 -13.30 -5.41
N ASN A 69 -11.60 -13.00 -6.47
CA ASN A 69 -10.21 -12.59 -6.38
C ASN A 69 -9.80 -11.71 -7.60
N LEU A 70 -8.60 -11.14 -7.53
CA LEU A 70 -8.05 -10.29 -8.60
C LEU A 70 -7.75 -11.06 -9.90
N LYS A 71 -7.36 -12.34 -9.82
CA LYS A 71 -7.08 -13.17 -11.00
C LYS A 71 -8.32 -13.32 -11.87
N ASP A 72 -9.47 -13.59 -11.26
CA ASP A 72 -10.73 -13.77 -11.97
C ASP A 72 -11.20 -12.44 -12.57
N PHE A 73 -11.06 -11.33 -11.85
CA PHE A 73 -11.30 -9.99 -12.39
C PHE A 73 -10.42 -9.71 -13.62
N GLN A 74 -9.10 -9.86 -13.49
CA GLN A 74 -8.14 -9.63 -14.58
C GLN A 74 -8.41 -10.51 -15.80
N THR A 75 -8.76 -11.78 -15.58
CA THR A 75 -9.11 -12.72 -16.66
C THR A 75 -10.33 -12.24 -17.42
N ASN A 76 -11.41 -11.90 -16.72
CA ASN A 76 -12.64 -11.39 -17.35
C ASN A 76 -12.39 -10.09 -18.12
N MET A 77 -11.65 -9.16 -17.53
CA MET A 77 -11.34 -7.89 -18.19
C MET A 77 -10.44 -8.08 -19.41
N THR A 78 -9.49 -9.02 -19.36
CA THR A 78 -8.63 -9.34 -20.51
C THR A 78 -9.46 -9.88 -21.68
N VAL A 79 -10.38 -10.80 -21.41
CA VAL A 79 -11.30 -11.33 -22.43
C VAL A 79 -12.18 -10.20 -22.98
N ALA A 80 -12.78 -9.39 -22.11
CA ALA A 80 -13.66 -8.30 -22.53
C ALA A 80 -12.92 -7.22 -23.36
N MET A 81 -11.68 -6.87 -22.99
CA MET A 81 -10.86 -5.95 -23.78
C MET A 81 -10.51 -6.51 -25.17
N GLY A 82 -10.35 -7.83 -25.30
CA GLY A 82 -10.10 -8.49 -26.57
C GLY A 82 -11.33 -8.54 -27.49
N THR A 83 -12.54 -8.49 -26.94
CA THR A 83 -13.79 -8.57 -27.72
C THR A 83 -14.43 -7.20 -27.98
N ASN A 84 -14.38 -6.28 -27.02
CA ASN A 84 -14.87 -4.91 -27.17
C ASN A 84 -14.03 -3.93 -26.31
N PRO A 85 -13.03 -3.26 -26.90
CA PRO A 85 -12.13 -2.38 -26.16
C PRO A 85 -12.75 -1.01 -25.81
N ALA A 86 -13.91 -0.66 -26.38
CA ALA A 86 -14.50 0.66 -26.19
C ALA A 86 -14.91 0.89 -24.72
N GLY A 87 -14.45 2.01 -24.14
CA GLY A 87 -14.76 2.40 -22.76
C GLY A 87 -13.92 1.69 -21.68
N MET A 88 -12.90 0.91 -22.05
CA MET A 88 -12.06 0.16 -21.11
C MET A 88 -10.94 0.98 -20.45
N ASP A 89 -10.84 2.27 -20.76
CA ASP A 89 -9.72 3.11 -20.30
C ASP A 89 -9.67 3.23 -18.77
N HIS A 90 -10.83 3.35 -18.11
CA HIS A 90 -10.89 3.37 -16.65
C HIS A 90 -10.48 2.03 -16.02
N VAL A 91 -10.77 0.90 -16.69
CA VAL A 91 -10.32 -0.43 -16.24
C VAL A 91 -8.81 -0.58 -16.40
N LYS A 92 -8.25 -0.11 -17.52
CA LYS A 92 -6.80 -0.10 -17.75
C LYS A 92 -6.08 0.79 -16.74
N ASN A 93 -6.60 1.99 -16.48
CA ASN A 93 -6.05 2.91 -15.49
C ASN A 93 -6.10 2.32 -14.08
N TYR A 94 -7.19 1.65 -13.72
CA TYR A 94 -7.30 0.94 -12.44
C TYR A 94 -6.25 -0.19 -12.33
N LEU A 95 -6.12 -1.05 -13.34
CA LEU A 95 -5.12 -2.13 -13.36
C LEU A 95 -3.69 -1.59 -13.29
N ALA A 96 -3.40 -0.51 -14.02
CA ALA A 96 -2.11 0.18 -13.98
C ALA A 96 -1.84 0.77 -12.59
N THR A 97 -2.86 1.30 -11.90
CA THR A 97 -2.74 1.82 -10.54
C THR A 97 -2.43 0.70 -9.54
N LEU A 98 -3.06 -0.47 -9.68
CA LEU A 98 -2.70 -1.64 -8.85
C LEU A 98 -1.26 -2.09 -9.08
N GLU A 99 -0.77 -2.04 -10.32
CA GLU A 99 0.61 -2.44 -10.63
C GLU A 99 1.64 -1.43 -10.12
N PHE A 100 1.32 -0.14 -10.25
CA PHE A 100 2.10 0.92 -9.63
C PHE A 100 2.18 0.73 -8.11
N LEU A 101 1.05 0.45 -7.45
CA LEU A 101 1.01 0.17 -6.03
C LEU A 101 1.85 -1.07 -5.64
N ARG A 102 1.81 -2.17 -6.41
CA ARG A 102 2.69 -3.33 -6.19
C ARG A 102 4.17 -2.94 -6.25
N THR A 103 4.53 -2.12 -7.23
CA THR A 103 5.90 -1.62 -7.39
C THR A 103 6.33 -0.81 -6.18
N LEU A 104 5.48 0.12 -5.70
CA LEU A 104 5.78 0.92 -4.52
C LEU A 104 5.95 0.07 -3.26
N LEU A 105 5.08 -0.92 -3.04
CA LEU A 105 5.19 -1.81 -1.89
C LEU A 105 6.45 -2.68 -1.96
N ALA A 106 6.83 -3.18 -3.13
CA ALA A 106 8.08 -3.92 -3.31
C ALA A 106 9.31 -3.04 -3.04
N GLN A 107 9.27 -1.77 -3.49
CA GLN A 107 10.33 -0.79 -3.21
C GLN A 107 10.41 -0.46 -1.71
N ALA A 108 9.27 -0.26 -1.04
CA ALA A 108 9.20 -0.01 0.39
C ALA A 108 9.72 -1.23 1.19
N GLU A 109 9.39 -2.44 0.78
CA GLU A 109 9.94 -3.65 1.40
C GLU A 109 11.47 -3.69 1.28
N ALA A 110 12.00 -3.50 0.08
CA ALA A 110 13.43 -3.62 -0.21
C ALA A 110 14.27 -2.44 0.33
N SER A 111 13.71 -1.24 0.37
CA SER A 111 14.45 0.00 0.67
C SER A 111 14.16 0.57 2.05
N ILE A 112 13.08 0.12 2.71
CA ILE A 112 12.73 0.54 4.08
C ILE A 112 12.71 -0.68 5.00
N CYS A 113 11.77 -1.61 4.80
CA CYS A 113 11.51 -2.68 5.76
C CYS A 113 12.72 -3.61 5.95
N LEU A 114 13.35 -4.04 4.85
CA LEU A 114 14.52 -4.91 4.91
C LEU A 114 15.72 -4.21 5.57
N PRO A 115 16.16 -3.00 5.14
CA PRO A 115 17.22 -2.26 5.82
C PRO A 115 16.99 -2.08 7.32
N LEU A 116 15.79 -1.65 7.72
CA LEU A 116 15.46 -1.47 9.14
C LEU A 116 15.47 -2.78 9.93
N SER A 117 15.16 -3.91 9.29
CA SER A 117 15.23 -5.24 9.93
C SER A 117 16.67 -5.68 10.24
N LEU A 118 17.67 -5.12 9.55
CA LEU A 118 19.08 -5.40 9.78
C LEU A 118 19.66 -4.64 10.96
N ILE A 119 18.96 -3.61 11.45
CA ILE A 119 19.35 -2.84 12.63
C ILE A 119 19.03 -3.67 13.89
N PRO A 120 20.03 -3.97 14.74
CA PRO A 120 19.81 -4.76 15.95
C PRO A 120 18.83 -4.07 16.92
N ALA A 121 17.96 -4.85 17.56
CA ALA A 121 16.96 -4.33 18.50
C ALA A 121 17.53 -3.55 19.70
N ARG A 122 18.79 -3.81 20.07
CA ARG A 122 19.52 -3.08 21.13
C ARG A 122 19.87 -1.64 20.75
N CYS A 123 19.89 -1.32 19.45
CA CYS A 123 20.17 0.00 18.91
C CYS A 123 18.88 0.82 18.74
N GLU A 124 17.73 0.28 19.13
CA GLU A 124 16.40 0.86 18.93
C GLU A 124 15.69 1.06 20.27
N THR A 125 14.94 2.14 20.37
CA THR A 125 13.94 2.31 21.43
C THR A 125 12.76 1.36 21.24
N GLU A 126 11.95 1.16 22.28
CA GLU A 126 10.72 0.36 22.18
C GLU A 126 9.77 0.90 21.10
N LYS A 127 9.56 2.22 21.08
CA LYS A 127 8.77 2.91 20.07
C LYS A 127 9.26 2.64 18.64
N GLN A 128 10.58 2.67 18.42
CA GLN A 128 11.15 2.36 17.10
C GLN A 128 10.91 0.92 16.68
N ARG A 129 11.02 -0.03 17.61
CA ARG A 129 10.69 -1.44 17.33
C ARG A 129 9.22 -1.59 16.95
N GLU A 130 8.31 -0.88 17.63
CA GLU A 130 6.89 -0.86 17.28
C GLU A 130 6.64 -0.27 15.88
N LEU A 131 7.22 0.89 15.57
CA LEU A 131 7.10 1.54 14.26
C LEU A 131 7.62 0.63 13.13
N LYS A 132 8.77 -0.02 13.35
CA LYS A 132 9.32 -1.01 12.40
C LYS A 132 8.35 -2.15 12.14
N GLN A 133 7.72 -2.70 13.18
CA GLN A 133 6.72 -3.75 13.02
C GLN A 133 5.47 -3.24 12.29
N LYS A 134 4.98 -2.03 12.62
CA LYS A 134 3.82 -1.43 11.93
C LYS A 134 4.08 -1.26 10.43
N MET A 135 5.24 -0.73 10.04
CA MET A 135 5.63 -0.59 8.63
C MET A 135 5.67 -1.95 7.92
N LYS A 136 6.32 -2.95 8.54
CA LYS A 136 6.41 -4.30 7.98
C LYS A 136 5.02 -4.93 7.82
N SER A 137 4.18 -4.82 8.84
CA SER A 137 2.79 -5.33 8.81
C SER A 137 1.96 -4.65 7.73
N ALA A 138 2.02 -3.33 7.60
CA ALA A 138 1.31 -2.58 6.56
C ALA A 138 1.73 -3.03 5.16
N CYS A 139 3.03 -3.19 4.93
CA CYS A 139 3.56 -3.65 3.65
C CYS A 139 3.10 -5.08 3.33
N VAL A 140 3.28 -6.01 4.27
CA VAL A 140 2.89 -7.43 4.09
C VAL A 140 1.38 -7.58 3.89
N GLU A 141 0.58 -6.87 4.68
CA GLU A 141 -0.87 -6.88 4.56
C GLU A 141 -1.31 -6.43 3.16
N MET A 142 -0.79 -5.29 2.69
CA MET A 142 -1.22 -4.76 1.39
C MET A 142 -0.72 -5.60 0.22
N GLN A 143 0.53 -6.07 0.26
CA GLN A 143 1.04 -7.02 -0.74
C GLN A 143 0.18 -8.30 -0.79
N ARG A 144 -0.26 -8.81 0.37
CA ARG A 144 -1.14 -9.98 0.46
C ARG A 144 -2.49 -9.69 -0.18
N LEU A 145 -3.11 -8.54 0.07
CA LEU A 145 -4.39 -8.16 -0.55
C LEU A 145 -4.29 -8.04 -2.08
N LEU A 146 -3.13 -7.62 -2.60
CA LEU A 146 -2.87 -7.48 -4.04
C LEU A 146 -2.49 -8.79 -4.74
N LYS A 147 -2.33 -9.90 -4.01
CA LYS A 147 -2.05 -11.21 -4.61
C LYS A 147 -3.25 -11.63 -5.48
N PRO A 148 -3.00 -12.19 -6.68
CA PRO A 148 -4.07 -12.56 -7.61
C PRO A 148 -5.12 -13.52 -7.02
N THR A 149 -4.73 -14.35 -6.05
CA THR A 149 -5.56 -15.40 -5.44
C THR A 149 -6.22 -15.00 -4.12
N THR A 150 -5.86 -13.85 -3.54
CA THR A 150 -6.45 -13.42 -2.27
C THR A 150 -7.92 -13.07 -2.45
N SER A 151 -8.73 -13.44 -1.47
CA SER A 151 -10.17 -13.16 -1.49
C SER A 151 -10.43 -11.67 -1.42
N LEU A 152 -11.13 -11.12 -2.42
CA LEU A 152 -11.52 -9.70 -2.45
C LEU A 152 -12.45 -9.32 -1.28
N LYS A 153 -13.13 -10.28 -0.64
CA LYS A 153 -13.95 -10.01 0.55
C LYS A 153 -13.14 -9.50 1.74
N GLU A 154 -11.82 -9.72 1.73
CA GLU A 154 -10.93 -9.28 2.80
C GLU A 154 -10.51 -7.81 2.65
N ALA A 155 -10.67 -7.24 1.45
CA ALA A 155 -10.39 -5.82 1.21
C ALA A 155 -11.67 -5.01 1.45
N VAL A 156 -11.73 -4.25 2.53
CA VAL A 156 -12.88 -3.38 2.84
C VAL A 156 -12.39 -2.03 3.32
N HIS A 157 -12.64 -1.00 2.51
CA HIS A 157 -12.39 0.39 2.88
C HIS A 157 -13.71 1.09 3.24
N LYS A 158 -13.87 1.47 4.51
CA LYS A 158 -15.16 1.95 5.05
C LYS A 158 -15.73 3.16 4.31
N ASP A 159 -14.89 4.14 3.96
CA ASP A 159 -15.37 5.36 3.30
C ASP A 159 -15.81 5.12 1.84
N TRP A 160 -15.23 4.11 1.19
CA TRP A 160 -15.58 3.73 -0.17
C TRP A 160 -16.82 2.84 -0.23
N GLU A 161 -17.21 2.24 0.90
CA GLU A 161 -18.44 1.44 1.01
C GLU A 161 -19.69 2.25 0.67
N ARG A 162 -19.68 3.53 1.04
CA ARG A 162 -20.80 4.45 0.81
C ARG A 162 -20.92 4.89 -0.64
N LYS A 163 -19.86 4.71 -1.44
CA LYS A 163 -19.80 5.07 -2.86
C LYS A 163 -20.43 4.00 -3.77
N VAL A 164 -20.78 2.84 -3.23
CA VAL A 164 -21.40 1.73 -3.97
C VAL A 164 -22.78 1.42 -3.41
N LEU A 165 -23.74 1.20 -4.31
CA LEU A 165 -25.09 0.78 -3.95
C LEU A 165 -25.05 -0.52 -3.13
N PRO A 166 -25.84 -0.67 -2.05
CA PRO A 166 -25.80 -1.87 -1.21
C PRO A 166 -25.90 -3.20 -1.96
N ARG A 167 -26.76 -3.25 -2.99
CA ARG A 167 -26.95 -4.43 -3.86
C ARG A 167 -25.73 -4.81 -4.71
N GLU A 168 -24.80 -3.89 -4.92
CA GLU A 168 -23.61 -4.08 -5.76
C GLU A 168 -22.34 -4.30 -4.94
N ARG A 169 -22.41 -4.15 -3.61
CA ARG A 169 -21.26 -4.33 -2.70
C ARG A 169 -20.65 -5.72 -2.79
N THR A 170 -21.46 -6.77 -2.89
CA THR A 170 -20.97 -8.15 -3.03
C THR A 170 -20.06 -8.34 -4.25
N LEU A 171 -20.30 -7.59 -5.31
CA LEU A 171 -19.55 -7.68 -6.55
C LEU A 171 -18.31 -6.79 -6.55
N PHE A 172 -18.44 -5.54 -6.09
CA PHE A 172 -17.42 -4.51 -6.30
C PHE A 172 -16.63 -4.10 -5.07
N MET A 173 -17.16 -4.30 -3.86
CA MET A 173 -16.61 -3.68 -2.65
C MET A 173 -15.12 -3.99 -2.46
N GLY A 174 -14.78 -5.27 -2.61
CA GLY A 174 -13.40 -5.73 -2.51
C GLY A 174 -12.48 -5.11 -3.55
N LEU A 175 -12.96 -4.97 -4.77
CA LEU A 175 -12.19 -4.42 -5.88
C LEU A 175 -11.90 -2.93 -5.65
N ILE A 176 -12.95 -2.14 -5.42
CA ILE A 176 -12.82 -0.68 -5.30
C ILE A 176 -12.04 -0.26 -4.05
N SER A 177 -11.96 -1.13 -3.04
CA SER A 177 -11.23 -0.85 -1.80
C SER A 177 -9.72 -0.96 -1.94
N LEU A 178 -9.20 -1.62 -2.97
CA LEU A 178 -7.75 -1.90 -3.05
C LEU A 178 -6.90 -0.65 -3.23
N VAL A 179 -7.32 0.29 -4.08
CA VAL A 179 -6.59 1.54 -4.31
C VAL A 179 -6.53 2.41 -3.05
N PRO A 180 -7.66 2.76 -2.39
CA PRO A 180 -7.62 3.59 -1.20
C PRO A 180 -6.90 2.92 -0.02
N LEU A 181 -7.08 1.60 0.19
CA LEU A 181 -6.27 0.86 1.18
C LEU A 181 -4.78 0.95 0.86
N GLY A 182 -4.40 0.89 -0.41
CA GLY A 182 -3.02 1.09 -0.85
C GLY A 182 -2.47 2.46 -0.46
N VAL A 183 -3.24 3.51 -0.70
CA VAL A 183 -2.88 4.89 -0.36
C VAL A 183 -2.70 5.05 1.15
N GLU A 184 -3.64 4.51 1.95
CA GLU A 184 -3.54 4.52 3.41
C GLU A 184 -2.26 3.82 3.88
N LYS A 185 -2.01 2.59 3.43
CA LYS A 185 -0.85 1.80 3.89
C LYS A 185 0.49 2.40 3.46
N VAL A 186 0.59 2.96 2.26
CA VAL A 186 1.83 3.64 1.81
C VAL A 186 2.02 4.94 2.58
N SER A 187 0.95 5.70 2.84
CA SER A 187 1.02 6.92 3.68
C SER A 187 1.43 6.59 5.12
N ASP A 188 0.86 5.53 5.71
CA ASP A 188 1.22 5.06 7.05
C ASP A 188 2.71 4.70 7.12
N ILE A 189 3.23 3.99 6.11
CA ILE A 189 4.66 3.65 6.05
C ILE A 189 5.53 4.91 6.02
N ASP A 190 5.17 5.92 5.23
CA ASP A 190 5.91 7.18 5.16
C ASP A 190 5.91 7.93 6.50
N VAL A 191 4.74 8.05 7.15
CA VAL A 191 4.60 8.70 8.46
C VAL A 191 5.39 7.96 9.54
N PHE A 192 5.26 6.63 9.61
CA PHE A 192 5.99 5.83 10.59
C PHE A 192 7.49 5.86 10.33
N LEU A 193 7.91 5.99 9.07
CA LEU A 193 9.30 6.10 8.73
C LEU A 193 9.89 7.44 9.19
N ASP A 194 9.21 8.54 8.92
CA ASP A 194 9.63 9.86 9.40
C ASP A 194 9.81 9.84 10.92
N GLU A 195 8.80 9.35 11.64
CA GLU A 195 8.83 9.25 13.10
C GLU A 195 9.95 8.32 13.62
N TYR A 196 10.21 7.21 12.92
CA TYR A 196 11.28 6.27 13.26
C TYR A 196 12.65 6.93 13.12
N VAL A 197 12.88 7.65 12.01
CA VAL A 197 14.15 8.32 11.68
C VAL A 197 14.40 9.51 12.61
N THR A 198 13.37 10.34 12.87
CA THR A 198 13.51 11.49 13.78
C THR A 198 13.78 11.08 15.23
N SER A 199 13.31 9.88 15.62
CA SER A 199 13.53 9.33 16.95
C SER A 199 14.86 8.57 17.09
N PHE A 200 15.64 8.46 16.02
CA PHE A 200 16.91 7.72 16.05
C PHE A 200 18.00 8.57 16.73
N PRO A 201 18.84 7.99 17.62
CA PRO A 201 19.83 8.72 18.41
C PRO A 201 21.06 9.19 17.61
N ILE A 202 20.87 9.62 16.36
CA ILE A 202 21.89 10.22 15.51
C ILE A 202 21.35 11.56 15.00
N GLN A 203 22.03 12.66 15.30
CA GLN A 203 21.80 13.93 14.61
C GLN A 203 22.40 13.82 13.20
N PHE A 204 21.56 14.00 12.18
CA PHE A 204 21.97 14.06 10.77
C PHE A 204 22.28 15.48 10.33
#